data_AF-A0A397G6U8-F1
#
_entry.id   AF-A0A397G6U8-F1
#
_cell.length_a   1.000
_cell.length_b   1.000
_cell.length_c   1.000
_cell.angle_alpha   90.00
_cell.angle_beta   90.00
_cell.angle_gamma   90.00
#
_symmetry.space_group_name_H-M   'P 1'
#
loop_
_entity.id
_entity.type
_entity.pdbx_description
1 polymer ?
#
loop_
_entity_poly.entity_id
_entity_poly.type
_entity_poly.pdbx_seq_one_letter_code
_entity_poly.pdbx_strand_id
1 'polypeptide(L)'
;MTKGTSSFGKRHTKTHTLCRRCGSRAFHNQKKKCAQCGYPNAKTRSYNWSEKGKRRKTTGTGRMRYLKHLPRRFKNGFREGTVAKKRAVPSATTE
;
A
#
# COMPACT_ATOMS: atom_id res chain seq x y z
N MET A 1 7.67 -15.39 -42.50
CA MET A 1 7.77 -14.84 -41.12
C MET A 1 7.14 -13.46 -41.08
N THR A 2 5.83 -13.38 -40.88
CA THR A 2 5.11 -12.10 -40.83
C THR A 2 5.01 -11.59 -39.39
N LYS A 3 5.23 -10.28 -39.21
CA LYS A 3 4.95 -9.58 -37.95
C LYS A 3 3.43 -9.32 -37.83
N GLY A 4 2.98 -8.84 -36.69
CA GLY A 4 1.58 -8.42 -36.51
C GLY A 4 0.61 -9.60 -36.31
N THR A 5 -0.57 -9.55 -36.91
CA THR A 5 -1.74 -10.42 -36.66
C THR A 5 -1.38 -11.91 -36.58
N SER A 6 -0.67 -12.43 -37.59
CA SER A 6 -0.25 -13.84 -37.65
C SER A 6 0.60 -14.30 -36.45
N SER A 7 1.37 -13.40 -35.83
CA SER A 7 2.19 -13.68 -34.65
C SER A 7 1.44 -13.58 -33.32
N PHE A 8 0.33 -12.83 -33.25
CA PHE A 8 -0.43 -12.64 -32.01
C PHE A 8 -1.15 -13.92 -31.58
N GLY A 9 -1.60 -14.76 -32.53
CA GLY A 9 -2.24 -16.05 -32.24
C GLY A 9 -1.36 -17.01 -31.43
N LYS A 10 -0.04 -16.86 -31.48
CA LYS A 10 0.93 -17.70 -30.76
C LYS A 10 1.21 -17.26 -29.31
N ARG A 11 0.55 -16.21 -28.79
CA ARG A 11 0.86 -15.60 -27.47
C ARG A 11 0.14 -16.27 -26.28
N HIS A 12 0.20 -17.60 -26.21
CA HIS A 12 -0.41 -18.37 -25.11
C HIS A 12 0.46 -18.41 -23.83
N THR A 13 1.78 -18.34 -23.95
CA THR A 13 2.70 -18.37 -22.80
C THR A 13 2.65 -17.06 -22.00
N LYS A 14 2.73 -17.17 -20.66
CA LYS A 14 2.71 -16.01 -19.76
C LYS A 14 4.05 -15.85 -19.07
N THR A 15 4.72 -14.74 -19.35
CA THR A 15 5.99 -14.36 -18.72
C THR A 15 5.77 -13.76 -17.33
N HIS A 16 4.65 -13.06 -17.12
CA HIS A 16 4.35 -12.32 -15.90
C HIS A 16 3.08 -12.82 -15.20
N THR A 17 3.16 -13.05 -13.89
CA THR A 17 2.05 -13.45 -13.00
C THR A 17 1.85 -12.45 -11.86
N LEU A 18 0.85 -12.68 -11.00
CA LEU A 18 0.56 -11.82 -9.85
C LEU A 18 1.69 -11.90 -8.82
N CYS A 19 2.15 -10.73 -8.37
CA CYS A 19 3.15 -10.64 -7.31
C CYS A 19 2.50 -10.64 -5.94
N ARG A 20 2.96 -11.53 -5.04
CA ARG A 20 2.45 -11.63 -3.66
C ARG A 20 2.60 -10.34 -2.83
N ARG A 21 3.64 -9.53 -3.08
CA ARG A 21 3.89 -8.28 -2.32
C ARG A 21 3.02 -7.12 -2.78
N CYS A 22 2.94 -6.87 -4.09
CA CYS A 22 2.29 -5.67 -4.62
C CYS A 22 0.95 -5.92 -5.33
N GLY A 23 0.53 -7.18 -5.48
CA GLY A 23 -0.73 -7.57 -6.14
C GLY A 23 -0.77 -7.34 -7.65
N SER A 24 0.23 -6.67 -8.25
CA SER A 24 0.28 -6.40 -9.69
C SER A 24 0.75 -7.63 -10.48
N ARG A 25 0.24 -7.80 -11.71
CA ARG A 25 0.73 -8.82 -12.67
C ARG A 25 2.09 -8.42 -13.25
N ALA A 26 3.12 -8.51 -12.41
CA ALA A 26 4.46 -8.04 -12.72
C ALA A 26 5.56 -9.02 -12.26
N PHE A 27 5.20 -10.20 -11.74
CA PHE A 27 6.18 -11.20 -11.31
C PHE A 27 6.66 -12.03 -12.49
N HIS A 28 7.94 -11.95 -12.83
CA HIS A 28 8.51 -12.69 -13.95
C HIS A 28 8.75 -14.16 -13.55
N ASN A 29 8.09 -15.09 -14.24
CA ASN A 29 8.07 -16.51 -13.87
C ASN A 29 9.43 -17.21 -13.97
N GLN A 30 10.20 -16.93 -15.04
CA GLN A 30 11.52 -17.55 -15.22
C GLN A 30 12.58 -16.90 -14.32
N LYS A 31 12.73 -15.57 -14.37
CA LYS A 31 13.70 -14.80 -13.59
C LYS A 31 13.37 -14.64 -12.10
N LYS A 32 12.22 -15.17 -11.66
CA LYS A 32 11.71 -15.11 -10.28
C LYS A 32 11.77 -13.70 -9.65
N LYS A 33 11.54 -12.65 -10.44
CA LYS A 33 11.68 -11.25 -9.99
C LYS A 33 10.49 -10.41 -10.39
N CYS A 34 9.97 -9.60 -9.46
CA CYS A 34 8.89 -8.66 -9.74
C CYS A 34 9.44 -7.38 -10.40
N ALA A 35 8.95 -7.10 -11.60
CA ALA A 35 9.25 -5.88 -12.33
C ALA A 35 8.66 -4.62 -11.66
N GLN A 36 7.69 -4.74 -10.75
CA GLN A 36 7.06 -3.59 -10.11
C GLN A 36 7.69 -3.25 -8.76
N CYS A 37 7.72 -4.20 -7.81
CA CYS A 37 8.19 -3.98 -6.44
C CYS A 37 9.55 -4.61 -6.12
N GLY A 38 10.12 -5.41 -7.03
CA GLY A 38 11.43 -6.04 -6.82
C GLY A 38 11.43 -7.32 -5.97
N TYR A 39 10.27 -7.85 -5.56
CA TYR A 39 10.17 -9.17 -4.90
C TYR A 39 11.00 -10.23 -5.68
N PRO A 40 11.87 -11.03 -5.03
CA PRO A 40 11.96 -11.30 -3.60
C PRO A 40 12.79 -10.32 -2.76
N ASN A 41 13.50 -9.35 -3.34
CA ASN A 41 14.41 -8.45 -2.61
C ASN A 41 13.74 -7.82 -1.39
N ALA A 42 14.46 -7.68 -0.27
CA ALA A 42 13.91 -7.11 0.96
C ALA A 42 13.40 -5.67 0.77
N LYS A 43 14.20 -4.82 0.12
CA LYS A 43 13.80 -3.44 -0.20
C LYS A 43 12.81 -3.40 -1.36
N THR A 44 11.81 -2.54 -1.25
CA THR A 44 10.88 -2.24 -2.35
C THR A 44 11.62 -1.44 -3.43
N ARG A 45 11.51 -1.89 -4.68
CA ARG A 45 12.12 -1.23 -5.84
C ARG A 45 11.52 0.16 -6.06
N SER A 46 12.38 1.18 -5.99
CA SER A 46 12.08 2.57 -6.35
C SER A 46 13.25 3.17 -7.13
N TYR A 47 12.96 3.99 -8.14
CA TYR A 47 13.98 4.71 -8.90
C TYR A 47 13.72 6.21 -8.84
N ASN A 48 14.79 7.00 -8.75
CA ASN A 48 14.68 8.46 -8.61
C ASN A 48 14.09 9.14 -9.85
N TRP A 49 14.40 8.63 -11.04
CA TRP A 49 13.83 9.11 -12.29
C TRP A 49 12.33 8.78 -12.48
N SER A 50 11.75 7.91 -11.65
CA SER A 50 10.34 7.50 -11.77
C SER A 50 9.47 8.09 -10.66
N GLU A 51 9.21 9.39 -10.74
CA GLU A 51 8.44 10.13 -9.72
C GLU A 51 7.00 9.59 -9.57
N LYS A 52 6.27 9.43 -10.68
CA LYS A 52 4.92 8.82 -10.67
C LYS A 52 4.95 7.39 -10.11
N GLY A 53 6.05 6.66 -10.34
CA GLY A 53 6.25 5.32 -9.82
C GLY A 53 6.35 5.29 -8.28
N LYS A 54 7.06 6.26 -7.70
CA LYS A 54 7.15 6.46 -6.24
C LYS A 54 5.79 6.86 -5.66
N ARG A 55 5.12 7.85 -6.25
CA ARG A 55 3.84 8.39 -5.76
C ARG A 55 2.73 7.35 -5.64
N ARG A 56 2.67 6.37 -6.54
CA ARG A 56 1.64 5.30 -6.49
C ARG A 56 1.84 4.28 -5.35
N LYS A 57 3.01 4.24 -4.72
CA LYS A 57 3.39 3.23 -3.72
C LYS A 57 3.79 3.81 -2.38
N THR A 58 3.90 5.14 -2.29
CA THR A 58 4.36 5.82 -1.08
C THR A 58 3.44 5.56 0.12
N THR A 59 4.01 5.63 1.32
CA THR A 59 3.26 5.69 2.57
C THR A 59 2.23 6.82 2.46
N GLY A 60 0.97 6.55 2.79
CA GLY A 60 -0.14 7.47 2.50
C GLY A 60 -1.22 6.86 1.61
N THR A 61 -0.81 6.04 0.63
CA THR A 61 -1.72 5.54 -0.43
C THR A 61 -2.62 4.38 0.01
N GLY A 62 -2.24 3.67 1.08
CA GLY A 62 -2.96 2.48 1.56
C GLY A 62 -3.81 2.73 2.81
N ARG A 63 -4.25 1.64 3.43
CA ARG A 63 -5.09 1.68 4.65
C ARG A 63 -4.43 2.39 5.83
N MET A 64 -3.09 2.37 5.94
CA MET A 64 -2.31 3.00 7.02
C MET A 64 -2.90 2.72 8.42
N ARG A 65 -3.15 1.44 8.73
CA ARG A 65 -3.89 1.00 9.93
C ARG A 65 -3.34 1.62 11.23
N TYR A 66 -2.02 1.67 11.38
CA TYR A 66 -1.39 2.26 12.56
C TYR A 66 -1.18 3.77 12.43
N LEU A 67 -0.56 4.19 11.32
CA LEU A 67 -0.15 5.59 11.11
C LEU A 67 -1.32 6.58 11.09
N LYS A 68 -2.53 6.18 10.69
CA LYS A 68 -3.71 7.08 10.73
C LYS A 68 -4.14 7.44 12.15
N HIS A 69 -3.97 6.54 13.12
CA HIS A 69 -4.37 6.79 14.51
C HIS A 69 -3.28 7.51 15.32
N LEU A 70 -2.04 7.46 14.86
CA LEU A 70 -0.88 8.07 15.51
C LEU A 70 -1.04 9.58 15.79
N PRO A 71 -1.44 10.43 14.82
CA PRO A 71 -1.62 11.86 15.09
C PRO A 71 -2.67 12.13 16.16
N ARG A 72 -3.75 11.34 16.20
CA ARG A 72 -4.79 11.44 17.24
C ARG A 72 -4.24 11.01 18.61
N ARG A 73 -3.53 9.87 18.68
CA ARG A 73 -2.90 9.42 19.93
C ARG A 73 -1.87 10.43 20.44
N PHE A 74 -1.07 11.00 19.53
CA PHE A 74 -0.08 12.02 19.84
C PHE A 74 -0.73 13.26 20.47
N LYS A 75 -1.77 13.82 19.85
CA LYS A 75 -2.54 14.95 20.42
C LYS A 75 -3.17 14.63 21.77
N ASN A 76 -3.50 13.37 22.02
CA ASN A 76 -4.09 12.92 23.26
C ASN A 76 -3.04 12.48 24.31
N GLY A 77 -1.74 12.62 24.04
CA GLY A 77 -0.65 12.26 24.95
C GLY A 77 -0.41 10.76 25.11
N PHE A 78 -0.69 9.96 24.07
CA PHE A 78 -0.51 8.50 24.06
C PHE A 78 -1.12 7.77 25.26
N ARG A 79 -2.30 8.20 25.74
CA ARG A 79 -2.99 7.55 26.86
C ARG A 79 -3.09 6.02 26.68
N GLU A 80 -2.76 5.30 27.75
CA GLU A 80 -2.88 3.84 27.87
C GLU A 80 -3.59 3.53 29.19
N GLY A 81 -4.45 2.52 29.21
CA GLY A 81 -5.17 2.08 30.42
C GLY A 81 -6.24 3.04 30.98
N THR A 82 -6.46 4.22 30.37
CA THR A 82 -7.47 5.19 30.87
C THR A 82 -8.86 4.90 30.31
N VAL A 83 -9.89 4.96 31.15
CA VAL A 83 -11.31 4.90 30.75
C VAL A 83 -11.86 6.31 30.56
N ALA A 84 -12.72 6.51 29.56
CA ALA A 84 -13.41 7.78 29.36
C ALA A 84 -14.39 8.05 30.52
N LYS A 85 -14.25 9.21 31.18
CA LYS A 85 -15.20 9.65 32.21
C LYS A 85 -16.46 10.22 31.55
N LYS A 86 -17.65 9.83 32.03
CA LYS A 86 -18.93 10.42 31.59
C LYS A 86 -18.97 11.89 32.03
N ARG A 87 -19.39 12.79 31.14
CA ARG A 87 -19.64 14.20 31.48
C ARG A 87 -21.02 14.32 32.12
N ALA A 88 -21.12 14.91 33.31
CA ALA A 88 -22.40 15.28 33.92
C ALA A 88 -22.87 16.63 33.36
N VAL A 89 -24.16 16.77 33.09
CA VAL A 89 -24.78 18.06 32.73
C VAL A 89 -24.87 18.86 34.04
N PRO A 90 -24.39 20.11 34.10
CA PRO A 90 -24.56 20.93 35.29
C PRO A 90 -26.07 21.12 35.54
N SER A 91 -26.52 20.82 36.77
CA SER A 91 -27.89 21.10 37.19
C SER A 91 -28.12 22.61 37.15
N ALA A 92 -29.17 23.06 36.46
CA ALA A 92 -29.56 24.45 36.44
C ALA A 92 -29.77 24.95 37.88
N THR A 93 -29.04 25.99 38.28
CA THR A 93 -29.29 26.73 39.51
C THR A 93 -30.62 27.45 39.38
N THR A 94 -31.64 26.95 40.08
CA THR A 94 -32.87 27.69 40.35
C THR A 94 -32.56 28.74 41.43
N GLU A 95 -32.47 30.00 41.02
CA GLU A 95 -32.70 31.17 41.90
C GLU A 95 -34.09 31.74 41.59
#